data_AF-A0A3S4HA24-F1
#
_entry.id   AF-A0A3S4HA24-F1
#
_cell.length_a   1.000
_cell.length_b   1.000
_cell.length_c   1.000
_cell.angle_alpha   90.00
_cell.angle_beta   90.00
_cell.angle_gamma   90.00
#
_symmetry.space_group_name_H-M   'P 1'
#
loop_
_entity.id
_entity.type
_entity.pdbx_description
1 polymer ?
#
loop_
_entity_poly.entity_id
_entity_poly.type
_entity_poly.pdbx_seq_one_letter_code
_entity_poly.pdbx_strand_id
1 'polypeptide(L)'
;MPIRYLGIDIGQVESMQLSPDRTQVLAKAVLYPEYVENFARFGTRFSIVSPEISAAGVNNLDTLLQPYINVEPGRSSRPLRSFELQEASITDSRYQDGLSVVLDAAETGSLQIGTPVLFRGVEVGTVTGFYLGAMSDRVHVALRVSKKYQHLVRNNSVFWLAPAITCSSA
;
A
#
# COMPACT_ATOMS: atom_id res chain seq x y z
N MET A 1 -4.06 -16.60 -12.61
CA MET A 1 -3.41 -15.71 -11.62
C MET A 1 -4.29 -15.66 -10.38
N PRO A 2 -3.78 -16.02 -9.19
CA PRO A 2 -4.59 -16.07 -7.97
C PRO A 2 -4.89 -14.66 -7.44
N ILE A 3 -6.02 -14.53 -6.76
CA ILE A 3 -6.41 -13.36 -5.98
C ILE A 3 -6.28 -13.74 -4.51
N ARG A 4 -5.50 -12.95 -3.76
CA ARG A 4 -5.14 -13.22 -2.37
C ARG A 4 -5.57 -12.11 -1.44
N TYR A 5 -5.95 -12.51 -0.23
CA TYR A 5 -6.13 -11.62 0.91
C TYR A 5 -5.31 -12.15 2.08
N LEU A 6 -4.39 -11.34 2.61
CA LEU A 6 -3.47 -11.73 3.69
C LEU A 6 -2.73 -13.06 3.41
N GLY A 7 -2.41 -13.31 2.14
CA GLY A 7 -1.73 -14.54 1.68
C GLY A 7 -2.65 -15.75 1.45
N ILE A 8 -3.95 -15.66 1.74
CA ILE A 8 -4.93 -16.73 1.48
C ILE A 8 -5.54 -16.54 0.10
N ASP A 9 -5.60 -17.61 -0.70
CA ASP A 9 -6.27 -17.61 -2.00
C ASP A 9 -7.80 -17.48 -1.81
N ILE A 10 -8.38 -16.42 -2.36
CA ILE A 10 -9.82 -16.12 -2.28
C ILE A 10 -10.50 -16.14 -3.65
N GLY A 11 -9.74 -16.34 -4.72
CA GLY A 11 -10.24 -16.35 -6.09
C GLY A 11 -9.12 -16.42 -7.11
N GLN A 12 -9.49 -16.25 -8.38
CA GLN A 12 -8.56 -16.32 -9.50
C GLN A 12 -9.06 -15.55 -10.72
N VAL A 13 -8.12 -15.04 -11.51
CA VAL A 13 -8.39 -14.50 -12.85
C VAL A 13 -8.66 -15.65 -13.82
N GLU A 14 -9.80 -15.61 -14.49
CA GLU A 14 -10.27 -16.60 -15.46
C GLU A 14 -9.83 -16.25 -16.88
N SER A 15 -9.94 -14.98 -17.29
CA SER A 15 -9.56 -14.54 -18.63
C SER A 15 -9.14 -13.08 -18.68
N MET A 16 -8.32 -12.73 -19.67
CA MET A 16 -7.92 -11.36 -19.97
C MET A 16 -8.14 -11.09 -21.45
N GLN A 17 -8.80 -9.97 -21.74
CA GLN A 17 -9.12 -9.55 -23.10
C GLN A 17 -8.82 -8.07 -23.25
N LEU A 18 -8.28 -7.67 -24.38
CA LEU A 18 -8.15 -6.25 -24.69
C LEU A 18 -9.54 -5.69 -25.04
N SER A 19 -9.86 -4.48 -24.57
CA SER A 19 -11.12 -3.83 -24.90
C SER A 19 -11.26 -3.61 -26.41
N PRO A 20 -12.49 -3.52 -26.96
CA PRO A 20 -12.69 -3.35 -28.40
C PRO A 20 -12.00 -2.11 -28.98
N ASP A 21 -11.92 -1.04 -28.19
CA ASP A 21 -11.25 0.23 -28.47
C ASP A 21 -9.72 0.20 -28.19
N ARG A 22 -9.20 -0.90 -27.66
CA ARG A 22 -7.77 -1.15 -27.37
C ARG A 22 -7.14 -0.21 -26.34
N THR A 23 -7.95 0.44 -25.52
CA THR A 23 -7.50 1.40 -24.51
C THR A 23 -7.23 0.76 -23.16
N GLN A 24 -7.84 -0.40 -22.87
CA GLN A 24 -7.77 -1.05 -21.56
C GLN A 24 -7.79 -2.58 -21.67
N VAL A 25 -7.25 -3.25 -20.65
CA VAL A 25 -7.33 -4.72 -20.52
C VAL A 25 -8.47 -5.07 -19.57
N LEU A 26 -9.45 -5.82 -20.05
CA LEU A 26 -10.56 -6.35 -19.28
C LEU A 26 -10.18 -7.74 -18.75
N ALA A 27 -9.95 -7.83 -17.44
CA ALA A 27 -9.74 -9.09 -16.75
C ALA A 27 -11.06 -9.56 -16.12
N LYS A 28 -11.49 -10.78 -16.43
CA LYS A 28 -12.58 -11.46 -15.72
C LYS A 28 -11.98 -12.35 -14.65
N ALA A 29 -12.50 -12.23 -13.44
CA ALA A 29 -12.07 -13.02 -12.30
C ALA A 29 -13.26 -13.58 -11.54
N VAL A 30 -13.00 -14.69 -10.84
CA VAL A 30 -13.97 -15.40 -10.02
C VAL A 30 -13.44 -15.45 -8.59
N LEU A 31 -14.27 -15.03 -7.64
CA LEU A 31 -14.02 -15.20 -6.20
C LEU A 31 -14.72 -16.48 -5.73
N TYR A 32 -14.16 -17.14 -4.72
CA TYR A 32 -14.83 -18.29 -4.10
C TYR A 32 -16.10 -17.84 -3.36
N PRO A 33 -17.18 -18.64 -3.36
CA PRO A 33 -18.50 -18.25 -2.86
C PRO A 33 -18.49 -17.65 -1.44
N GLU A 34 -17.67 -18.18 -0.54
CA GLU A 34 -17.52 -17.76 0.86
C GLU A 34 -16.93 -16.34 1.01
N TYR A 35 -16.27 -15.82 -0.02
CA TYR A 35 -15.59 -14.51 0.02
C TYR A 35 -16.34 -13.43 -0.78
N VAL A 36 -17.31 -13.79 -1.62
CA VAL A 36 -18.01 -12.85 -2.52
C VAL A 36 -18.61 -11.69 -1.76
N GLU A 37 -19.34 -11.94 -0.67
CA GLU A 37 -20.00 -10.87 0.08
C GLU A 37 -19.00 -9.89 0.71
N ASN A 38 -17.79 -10.37 1.04
CA ASN A 38 -16.76 -9.61 1.72
C ASN A 38 -15.90 -8.73 0.80
N PHE A 39 -15.75 -9.12 -0.46
CA PHE A 39 -14.85 -8.43 -1.39
C PHE A 39 -15.52 -7.90 -2.66
N ALA A 40 -16.69 -8.41 -3.06
CA ALA A 40 -17.45 -7.86 -4.18
C ALA A 40 -18.32 -6.66 -3.76
N ARG A 41 -17.68 -5.67 -3.12
CA ARG A 41 -18.33 -4.48 -2.53
C ARG A 41 -17.60 -3.18 -2.87
N PHE A 42 -18.34 -2.08 -2.86
CA PHE A 42 -17.82 -0.75 -3.13
C PHE A 42 -16.68 -0.39 -2.15
N GLY A 43 -15.62 0.21 -2.68
CA GLY A 43 -14.42 0.56 -1.92
C GLY A 43 -13.41 -0.57 -1.75
N THR A 44 -13.68 -1.77 -2.28
CA THR A 44 -12.67 -2.83 -2.39
C THR A 44 -11.63 -2.43 -3.42
N ARG A 45 -10.35 -2.63 -3.08
CA ARG A 45 -9.22 -2.34 -3.96
C ARG A 45 -8.56 -3.65 -4.37
N PHE A 46 -8.29 -3.78 -5.65
CA PHE A 46 -7.53 -4.88 -6.22
C PHE A 46 -6.22 -4.33 -6.74
N SER A 47 -5.10 -4.94 -6.35
CA SER A 47 -3.78 -4.49 -6.77
C SER A 47 -2.89 -5.64 -7.22
N ILE A 48 -2.11 -5.43 -8.28
CA ILE A 48 -1.11 -6.43 -8.69
C ILE A 48 0.09 -6.33 -7.76
N VAL A 49 0.49 -7.47 -7.18
CA VAL A 49 1.76 -7.58 -6.45
C VAL A 49 2.79 -8.16 -7.39
N SER A 50 3.83 -7.37 -7.64
CA SER A 50 5.02 -7.71 -8.43
C SER A 50 6.26 -7.73 -7.54
N PRO A 51 7.34 -8.41 -7.99
CA PRO A 51 8.56 -8.49 -7.20
C PRO A 51 9.24 -7.12 -7.21
N GLU A 52 9.66 -6.66 -6.03
CA GLU A 52 10.31 -5.37 -5.86
C GLU A 52 11.73 -5.58 -5.35
N ILE A 53 12.69 -5.06 -6.12
CA ILE A 53 14.11 -5.14 -5.80
C ILE A 53 14.66 -3.72 -5.87
N SER A 54 15.08 -3.20 -4.72
CA SER A 54 15.66 -1.86 -4.61
C SER A 54 16.89 -1.87 -3.72
N ALA A 55 17.63 -0.76 -3.69
CA ALA A 55 18.74 -0.58 -2.76
C ALA A 55 18.28 -0.59 -1.28
N ALA A 56 16.99 -0.35 -1.02
CA ALA A 56 16.41 -0.36 0.32
C ALA A 56 16.04 -1.78 0.80
N GLY A 57 15.93 -2.75 -0.12
CA GLY A 57 15.59 -4.13 0.22
C GLY A 57 14.94 -4.88 -0.93
N VAL A 58 14.50 -6.09 -0.60
CA VAL A 58 13.76 -6.98 -1.52
C VAL A 58 12.42 -7.34 -0.90
N ASN A 59 11.34 -7.13 -1.66
CA ASN A 59 9.98 -7.46 -1.26
C ASN A 59 9.32 -8.36 -2.31
N ASN A 60 8.35 -9.18 -1.87
CA ASN A 60 7.51 -10.01 -2.73
C ASN A 60 8.30 -10.92 -3.69
N LEU A 61 9.46 -11.45 -3.28
CA LEU A 61 10.30 -12.30 -4.14
C LEU A 61 9.60 -13.59 -4.57
N ASP A 62 8.61 -14.06 -3.82
CA ASP A 62 7.74 -15.19 -4.19
C ASP A 62 6.98 -14.91 -5.50
N THR A 63 6.71 -13.65 -5.81
CA THR A 63 6.03 -13.23 -7.04
C THR A 63 6.91 -13.28 -8.29
N LEU A 64 8.22 -13.52 -8.16
CA LEU A 64 9.10 -13.80 -9.30
C LEU A 64 8.67 -15.07 -10.07
N LEU A 65 8.15 -16.07 -9.34
CA LEU A 65 7.67 -17.31 -9.93
C LEU A 65 6.23 -17.16 -10.42
N GLN A 66 5.38 -16.52 -9.61
CA GLN A 66 3.96 -16.37 -9.92
C GLN A 66 3.39 -15.07 -9.31
N PRO A 67 3.08 -14.05 -10.13
CA PRO A 67 2.42 -12.85 -9.64
C PRO A 67 1.01 -13.17 -9.16
N TYR A 68 0.50 -12.35 -8.24
CA TYR A 68 -0.86 -12.46 -7.73
C TYR A 68 -1.51 -11.09 -7.58
N ILE A 69 -2.84 -11.06 -7.49
CA ILE A 69 -3.59 -9.85 -7.17
C ILE A 69 -3.85 -9.85 -5.67
N ASN A 70 -3.40 -8.83 -4.96
CA ASN A 70 -3.81 -8.58 -3.58
C ASN A 70 -5.17 -7.85 -3.55
N VAL A 71 -5.92 -8.07 -2.49
CA VAL A 71 -7.23 -7.47 -2.26
C VAL A 71 -7.24 -6.73 -0.93
N GLU A 72 -7.88 -5.57 -0.90
CA GLU A 72 -8.21 -4.85 0.32
C GLU A 72 -9.72 -4.61 0.38
N PRO A 73 -10.44 -5.13 1.41
CA PRO A 73 -11.89 -5.03 1.48
C PRO A 73 -12.35 -3.60 1.76
N GLY A 74 -13.38 -3.17 1.04
CA GLY A 74 -14.07 -1.91 1.34
C GLY A 74 -14.94 -2.00 2.59
N ARG A 75 -15.16 -0.86 3.25
CA ARG A 75 -16.08 -0.75 4.41
C ARG A 75 -17.56 -0.63 4.02
N SER A 76 -17.86 -0.46 2.73
CA SER A 76 -19.24 -0.30 2.25
C SER A 76 -19.95 -1.64 2.13
N SER A 77 -21.24 -1.70 2.45
CA SER A 77 -22.10 -2.86 2.17
C SER A 77 -22.65 -2.90 0.74
N ARG A 78 -22.41 -1.85 -0.06
CA ARG A 78 -22.95 -1.75 -1.41
C ARG A 78 -22.25 -2.75 -2.34
N PRO A 79 -22.96 -3.68 -3.00
CA PRO A 79 -22.32 -4.64 -3.89
C PRO A 79 -21.78 -3.95 -5.14
N LEU A 80 -20.59 -4.38 -5.59
CA LEU A 80 -19.96 -3.93 -6.82
C LEU A 80 -19.25 -5.12 -7.47
N ARG A 81 -19.30 -5.20 -8.81
CA ARG A 81 -18.69 -6.30 -9.58
C ARG A 81 -17.71 -5.83 -10.65
N SER A 82 -17.57 -4.52 -10.82
CA SER A 82 -16.62 -3.91 -11.72
C SER A 82 -15.62 -3.12 -10.89
N PHE A 83 -14.34 -3.39 -11.09
CA PHE A 83 -13.25 -2.79 -10.33
C PHE A 83 -12.16 -2.36 -11.28
N GLU A 84 -11.55 -1.24 -10.97
CA GLU A 84 -10.31 -0.81 -11.59
C GLU A 84 -9.14 -1.45 -10.85
N LEU A 85 -8.22 -2.03 -11.61
CA LEU A 85 -7.01 -2.60 -11.07
C LEU A 85 -6.05 -1.47 -10.72
N GLN A 86 -5.56 -1.44 -9.49
CA GLN A 86 -4.62 -0.43 -9.02
C GLN A 86 -3.21 -1.02 -9.01
N GLU A 87 -2.19 -0.18 -9.10
CA GLU A 87 -0.85 -0.61 -8.68
C GLU A 87 -0.85 -0.84 -7.17
N ALA A 88 -0.14 -1.86 -6.70
CA ALA A 88 0.03 -2.07 -5.28
C ALA A 88 0.81 -0.90 -4.70
N SER A 89 0.09 0.11 -4.19
CA SER A 89 0.66 1.03 -3.22
C SER A 89 1.10 0.17 -2.04
N ILE A 90 2.32 0.43 -1.52
CA ILE A 90 2.84 -0.21 -0.30
C ILE A 90 2.10 0.34 0.93
N THR A 91 0.77 0.33 0.87
CA THR A 91 -0.07 0.46 2.05
C THR A 91 -0.15 -0.93 2.63
N ASP A 92 0.89 -1.30 3.35
CA ASP A 92 0.97 -2.55 4.06
C ASP A 92 -0.30 -2.75 4.91
N SER A 93 -1.07 -3.79 4.57
CA SER A 93 -2.35 -4.10 5.21
C SER A 93 -2.25 -4.20 6.74
N ARG A 94 -1.05 -4.51 7.27
CA ARG A 94 -0.73 -4.50 8.71
C ARG A 94 -1.06 -3.18 9.40
N TYR A 95 -1.03 -2.06 8.66
CA TYR A 95 -1.28 -0.74 9.20
C TYR A 95 -2.65 -0.17 8.80
N GLN A 96 -3.53 -0.89 8.09
CA GLN A 96 -4.83 -0.36 7.61
C GLN A 96 -5.70 0.27 8.71
N ASP A 97 -5.71 -0.29 9.92
CA ASP A 97 -6.45 0.24 11.08
C ASP A 97 -5.63 1.22 11.95
N GLY A 98 -4.47 1.64 11.44
CA GLY A 98 -3.53 2.54 12.10
C GLY A 98 -3.90 4.02 11.99
N LEU A 99 -3.22 4.83 12.79
CA LEU A 99 -3.32 6.29 12.75
C LEU A 99 -2.68 6.81 11.46
N SER A 100 -3.45 7.52 10.63
CA SER A 100 -2.94 8.21 9.45
C SER A 100 -2.44 9.59 9.84
N VAL A 101 -1.20 9.92 9.47
CA VAL A 101 -0.58 11.23 9.71
C VAL A 101 -0.02 11.75 8.39
N VAL A 102 -0.08 13.05 8.20
CA VAL A 102 0.52 13.73 7.05
C VAL A 102 1.57 14.70 7.56
N LEU A 103 2.79 14.59 7.04
CA LEU A 103 3.89 15.48 7.34
C LEU A 103 4.15 16.42 6.17
N ASP A 104 4.52 17.66 6.48
CA ASP A 104 4.99 18.61 5.48
C ASP A 104 6.51 18.56 5.39
N ALA A 105 7.02 18.30 4.19
CA ALA A 105 8.44 18.34 3.88
C ALA A 105 8.70 19.32 2.73
N ALA A 106 9.88 19.94 2.70
CA ALA A 106 10.31 20.77 1.57
C ALA A 106 10.57 19.92 0.31
N GLU A 107 11.06 18.70 0.51
CA GLU A 107 11.37 17.74 -0.56
C GLU A 107 11.18 16.30 -0.05
N THR A 108 11.00 15.36 -0.98
CA THR A 108 10.88 13.93 -0.66
C THR A 108 12.21 13.33 -0.18
N GLY A 109 13.35 13.86 -0.66
CA GLY A 109 14.68 13.33 -0.35
C GLY A 109 14.81 11.85 -0.73
N SER A 110 15.30 11.04 0.21
CA SER A 110 15.47 9.58 0.08
C SER A 110 14.24 8.76 0.49
N LEU A 111 13.11 9.39 0.82
CA LEU A 111 11.93 8.68 1.27
C LEU A 111 11.26 7.95 0.10
N GLN A 112 10.90 6.69 0.32
CA GLN A 112 10.14 5.86 -0.60
C GLN A 112 8.87 5.34 0.09
N ILE A 113 7.86 4.96 -0.70
CA ILE A 113 6.69 4.28 -0.15
C ILE A 113 7.20 2.95 0.46
N GLY A 114 6.74 2.62 1.66
CA GLY A 114 7.25 1.49 2.42
C GLY A 114 8.38 1.83 3.41
N THR A 115 8.96 3.04 3.35
CA THR A 115 10.01 3.46 4.30
C THR A 115 9.51 3.32 5.75
N PRO A 116 10.23 2.65 6.65
CA PRO A 116 9.77 2.40 8.01
C PRO A 116 9.80 3.69 8.84
N VAL A 117 8.74 3.89 9.62
CA VAL A 117 8.68 4.92 10.66
C VAL A 117 9.14 4.30 11.97
N LEU A 118 10.19 4.87 12.54
CA LEU A 118 10.85 4.34 13.73
C LEU A 118 10.53 5.18 14.97
N PHE A 119 10.35 4.52 16.10
CA PHE A 119 10.38 5.14 17.41
C PHE A 119 11.43 4.43 18.27
N ARG A 120 12.49 5.14 18.66
CA ARG A 120 13.63 4.57 19.41
C ARG A 120 14.23 3.31 18.75
N GLY A 121 14.29 3.29 17.42
CA GLY A 121 14.81 2.16 16.63
C GLY A 121 13.83 1.02 16.38
N VAL A 122 12.61 1.09 16.92
CA VAL A 122 11.55 0.08 16.67
C VAL A 122 10.63 0.56 15.57
N GLU A 123 10.33 -0.30 14.59
CA GLU A 123 9.33 0.00 13.55
C GLU A 123 7.93 0.08 14.17
N VAL A 124 7.31 1.25 14.00
CA VAL A 124 5.96 1.55 14.51
C VAL A 124 4.96 1.85 13.41
N GLY A 125 5.43 2.06 12.18
CA GLY A 125 4.61 2.42 11.03
C GLY A 125 5.40 2.44 9.73
N THR A 126 4.76 2.90 8.67
CA THR A 126 5.37 3.01 7.33
C THR A 126 4.87 4.24 6.58
N VAL A 127 5.67 4.72 5.62
CA VAL A 127 5.26 5.74 4.65
C VAL A 127 4.33 5.11 3.62
N THR A 128 3.13 5.65 3.47
CA THR A 128 2.09 5.12 2.58
C THR A 128 1.97 5.87 1.26
N GLY A 129 2.54 7.08 1.13
CA GLY A 129 2.50 7.82 -0.13
C GLY A 129 3.02 9.25 -0.03
N PHE A 130 3.08 9.90 -1.20
CA PHE A 130 3.52 11.28 -1.37
C PHE A 130 2.51 12.04 -2.22
N TYR A 131 2.24 13.27 -1.85
CA TYR A 131 1.38 14.18 -2.61
C TYR A 131 2.05 15.54 -2.69
N LEU A 132 1.91 16.23 -3.82
CA LEU A 132 2.27 17.64 -3.90
C LEU A 132 1.21 18.48 -3.19
N GLY A 133 1.65 19.46 -2.39
CA GLY A 133 0.76 20.47 -1.84
C GLY A 133 0.05 21.25 -2.95
N ALA A 134 -1.11 21.83 -2.65
CA ALA A 134 -1.93 22.52 -3.65
C ALA A 134 -1.21 23.70 -4.35
N MET A 135 -0.22 24.30 -3.69
CA MET A 135 0.60 25.40 -4.22
C MET A 135 1.93 24.89 -4.83
N SER A 136 2.16 23.57 -4.86
CA SER A 136 3.37 22.91 -5.39
C SER A 136 4.70 23.33 -4.73
N ASP A 137 4.64 23.92 -3.55
CA ASP A 137 5.77 24.45 -2.76
C ASP A 137 6.28 23.46 -1.70
N ARG A 138 5.48 22.45 -1.37
CA ARG A 138 5.79 21.43 -0.34
C ARG A 138 5.33 20.05 -0.80
N VAL A 139 5.94 19.02 -0.23
CA VAL A 139 5.54 17.63 -0.37
C VAL A 139 4.84 17.19 0.91
N HIS A 140 3.63 16.68 0.77
CA HIS A 140 2.91 15.99 1.84
C HIS A 140 3.32 14.53 1.85
N VAL A 141 3.96 14.11 2.94
CA VAL A 141 4.35 12.72 3.18
C VAL A 141 3.26 12.07 4.02
N ALA A 142 2.51 11.14 3.44
CA ALA A 142 1.51 10.37 4.17
C ALA A 142 2.16 9.15 4.81
N LEU A 143 1.94 8.98 6.10
CA LEU A 143 2.40 7.83 6.87
C LEU A 143 1.29 7.22 7.69
N ARG A 144 1.45 5.94 8.03
CA ARG A 144 0.51 5.21 8.87
C ARG A 144 1.21 4.51 10.01
N VAL A 145 0.77 4.80 11.23
CA VAL A 145 1.30 4.23 12.48
C VAL A 145 0.38 3.14 12.96
N SER A 146 0.92 1.99 13.36
CA SER A 146 0.13 0.86 13.86
C SER A 146 -0.80 1.27 15.02
N LYS A 147 -1.99 0.67 15.05
CA LYS A 147 -2.96 0.85 16.14
C LYS A 147 -2.36 0.58 17.53
N LYS A 148 -1.42 -0.36 17.65
CA LYS A 148 -0.70 -0.65 18.90
C LYS A 148 0.11 0.55 19.42
N TYR A 149 0.65 1.34 18.50
CA TYR A 149 1.59 2.43 18.79
C TYR A 149 1.01 3.83 18.59
N GLN A 150 -0.27 3.94 18.25
CA GLN A 150 -0.93 5.24 18.00
C GLN A 150 -0.78 6.23 19.17
N HIS A 151 -0.71 5.72 20.41
CA HIS A 151 -0.59 6.52 21.63
C HIS A 151 0.78 7.23 21.77
N LEU A 152 1.77 6.85 20.96
CA LEU A 152 3.09 7.46 20.92
C LEU A 152 3.09 8.80 20.16
N VAL A 153 2.16 8.98 19.22
CA VAL A 153 2.03 10.21 18.43
C VAL A 153 1.20 11.22 19.21
N ARG A 154 1.79 12.38 19.48
CA ARG A 154 1.18 13.50 20.21
C ARG A 154 1.26 14.77 19.38
N ASN A 155 0.48 15.79 19.75
CA ASN A 155 0.47 17.08 19.05
C ASN A 155 1.83 17.80 19.07
N ASN A 156 2.69 17.49 20.04
CA ASN A 156 4.05 18.04 20.15
C ASN A 156 5.14 17.07 19.68
N SER A 157 4.77 15.99 18.99
CA SER A 157 5.74 15.07 18.37
C SER A 157 6.46 15.78 17.23
N VAL A 158 7.79 15.70 17.23
CA VAL A 158 8.63 16.18 16.13
C VAL A 158 9.10 14.97 15.33
N PHE A 159 8.93 15.02 14.02
CA PHE A 159 9.44 14.02 13.09
C PHE A 159 10.69 14.58 12.42
N TRP A 160 11.72 13.76 12.27
CA TRP A 160 12.94 14.11 11.56
C TRP A 160 13.38 12.94 10.69
N LEU A 161 14.08 13.23 9.60
CA LEU A 161 14.66 12.21 8.73
C LEU A 161 15.91 11.66 9.42
N ALA A 162 15.91 10.36 9.72
CA ALA A 162 17.05 9.68 10.31
C ALA A 162 17.98 9.19 9.18
N PRO A 163 19.17 9.77 8.99
CA PRO A 163 20.12 9.29 7.98
C PRO A 163 20.62 7.89 8.36
N ALA A 164 20.78 7.02 7.36
CA ALA A 164 21.24 5.64 7.57
C ALA A 164 22.66 5.57 8.17
N ILE A 165 23.51 6.57 7.87
CA ILE A 165 24.87 6.67 8.39
C ILE A 165 25.15 8.15 8.70
N THR A 166 25.52 8.45 9.94
CA THR A 166 26.15 9.73 10.31
C THR A 166 27.57 9.42 10.75
N CYS A 167 28.54 9.86 9.96
CA CYS A 167 29.94 9.82 10.37
C CYS A 167 30.30 11.20 10.94
N SER A 168 30.44 11.30 12.26
CA SER A 168 31.02 12.49 12.89
C SER A 168 32.50 12.25 13.09
N SER A 169 33.35 13.01 12.39
CA SER A 169 34.78 13.09 12.72
C SER A 169 34.94 13.89 14.01
N ALA A 170 35.69 13.33 14.96
CA ALA A 170 36.12 14.01 16.18
C ALA A 170 37.23 15.03 15.90
#